data_AF-D7DPQ2-F1
#
_entry.id   AF-D7DPQ2-F1
#
_cell.length_a   1.000
_cell.length_b   1.000
_cell.length_c   1.000
_cell.angle_alpha   90.00
_cell.angle_beta   90.00
_cell.angle_gamma   90.00
#
_symmetry.space_group_name_H-M   'P 1'
#
loop_
_entity.id
_entity.type
_entity.pdbx_description
1 polymer ?
#
loop_
_entity_poly.entity_id
_entity_poly.type
_entity_poly.pdbx_seq_one_letter_code
_entity_poly.pdbx_strand_id
1 'polypeptide(L)'
;MRLMAHQGTIRCSAKWSASRWSALVLMTTALCSCVGAPIAQQIVQSILLQGADKATAAALDANEEKQKLAAQNMPLKNTTPDKYDIAFINSGFQEIKPEIEPLPQQALLDEEKPVQLMQEAKLVQVEVWSLLIGDEKQHILEAAKKQGSTELPPENEWQQSQIAIGATSNTKLNKQEVITFLIPMELGKLHSGSKALVELSTAGQLSVARYAVN
;
A
#
# COMPACT_ATOMS: atom_id res chain seq x y z
N MET A 1 -13.09 87.50 -47.07
CA MET A 1 -13.98 86.54 -47.73
C MET A 1 -13.71 85.15 -47.18
N ARG A 2 -14.75 84.51 -46.64
CA ARG A 2 -14.99 83.06 -46.40
C ARG A 2 -13.85 82.15 -45.89
N LEU A 3 -14.08 81.66 -44.66
CA LEU A 3 -14.17 80.24 -44.25
C LEU A 3 -13.33 79.21 -45.00
N MET A 4 -12.49 78.47 -44.26
CA MET A 4 -12.55 77.01 -44.17
C MET A 4 -11.85 76.50 -42.89
N ALA A 5 -12.44 75.45 -42.33
CA ALA A 5 -12.11 74.80 -41.07
C ALA A 5 -10.86 73.89 -41.15
N HIS A 6 -10.24 73.57 -40.01
CA HIS A 6 -9.69 72.23 -39.80
C HIS A 6 -9.56 71.85 -38.31
N GLN A 7 -9.76 70.56 -38.10
CA GLN A 7 -10.07 69.85 -36.85
C GLN A 7 -8.87 69.53 -35.94
N GLY A 8 -9.18 69.19 -34.68
CA GLY A 8 -8.49 68.18 -33.87
C GLY A 8 -7.24 68.68 -33.15
N THR A 9 -6.96 68.34 -31.89
CA THR A 9 -7.29 67.15 -31.13
C THR A 9 -7.08 67.43 -29.63
N ILE A 10 -8.02 66.99 -28.81
CA ILE A 10 -7.85 66.83 -27.37
C ILE A 10 -7.00 65.57 -27.18
N ARG A 11 -5.77 65.70 -26.65
CA ARG A 11 -5.03 64.53 -26.14
C ARG A 11 -4.83 64.66 -24.63
N CYS A 12 -5.61 63.83 -23.96
CA CYS A 12 -5.72 63.60 -22.54
C CYS A 12 -4.37 63.39 -21.86
N SER A 13 -4.21 64.09 -20.74
CA SER A 13 -3.30 63.75 -19.64
C SER A 13 -3.71 62.39 -19.05
N ALA A 14 -3.19 61.31 -19.61
CA ALA A 14 -3.47 59.93 -19.18
C ALA A 14 -2.17 59.19 -18.76
N LYS A 15 -1.15 59.90 -18.29
CA LYS A 15 0.13 59.29 -17.85
C LYS A 15 0.29 59.15 -16.34
N TRP A 16 -0.56 59.77 -15.53
CA TRP A 16 -0.45 59.70 -14.06
C TRP A 16 -1.34 58.66 -13.38
N SER A 17 -2.38 58.15 -14.06
CA SER A 17 -3.24 57.09 -13.52
C SER A 17 -2.63 55.69 -13.70
N ALA A 18 -2.00 55.41 -14.85
CA ALA A 18 -1.48 54.07 -15.16
C ALA A 18 -0.36 53.60 -14.21
N SER A 19 0.43 54.52 -13.65
CA SER A 19 1.52 54.20 -12.70
C SER A 19 0.99 53.74 -11.33
N ARG A 20 -0.09 54.37 -10.84
CA ARG A 20 -0.69 54.01 -9.54
C ARG A 20 -1.41 52.65 -9.59
N TRP A 21 -1.98 52.31 -10.74
CA TRP A 21 -2.66 51.02 -10.94
C TRP A 21 -1.66 49.89 -11.18
N SER A 22 -0.54 50.17 -11.85
CA SER A 22 0.54 49.17 -12.02
C SER A 22 1.21 48.82 -10.69
N ALA A 23 1.43 49.81 -9.82
CA ALA A 23 1.96 49.58 -8.47
C ALA A 23 1.00 48.76 -7.60
N LEU A 24 -0.32 48.96 -7.74
CA LEU A 24 -1.33 48.19 -7.01
C LEU A 24 -1.37 46.71 -7.42
N VAL A 25 -1.26 46.42 -8.72
CA VAL A 25 -1.24 45.03 -9.25
C VAL A 25 0.06 44.29 -8.88
N LEU A 26 1.20 45.00 -8.87
CA LEU A 26 2.47 44.39 -8.46
C LEU A 26 2.52 44.10 -6.95
N MET A 27 1.82 44.91 -6.14
CA MET A 27 1.75 44.73 -4.69
C MET A 27 0.81 43.59 -4.31
N THR A 28 -0.31 43.39 -5.02
CA THR A 28 -1.24 42.28 -4.75
C THR A 28 -0.67 40.92 -5.16
N THR A 29 0.15 40.82 -6.20
CA THR A 29 0.82 39.56 -6.57
C THR A 29 1.96 39.19 -5.61
N ALA A 30 2.60 40.17 -4.96
CA ALA A 30 3.59 39.94 -3.90
C ALA A 30 2.95 39.48 -2.57
N LEU A 31 1.71 39.92 -2.28
CA LEU A 31 0.96 39.49 -1.09
C LEU A 31 0.26 38.13 -1.28
N CYS A 32 -0.01 37.70 -2.52
CA CYS A 32 -0.68 36.42 -2.82
C CYS A 32 0.30 35.24 -3.06
N SER A 33 1.61 35.44 -2.99
CA SER A 33 2.62 34.40 -3.27
C SER A 33 3.05 33.57 -2.05
N CYS A 34 2.49 33.80 -0.85
CA CYS A 34 2.89 33.07 0.37
C CYS A 34 1.95 31.94 0.83
N VAL A 35 0.88 31.59 0.08
CA VAL A 35 -0.03 30.47 0.48
C VAL A 35 -0.29 29.45 -0.65
N GLY A 36 0.21 29.67 -1.87
CA GLY A 36 -0.07 28.80 -3.04
C GLY A 36 1.06 27.93 -3.56
N ALA A 37 2.28 28.00 -2.99
CA ALA A 37 3.46 27.36 -3.56
C ALA A 37 3.56 25.81 -3.50
N PRO A 38 2.92 25.05 -2.57
CA PRO A 38 3.22 23.63 -2.45
C PRO A 38 2.47 22.72 -3.43
N ILE A 39 1.35 23.17 -4.01
CA ILE A 39 0.47 22.27 -4.80
C ILE A 39 0.98 22.08 -6.24
N ALA A 40 1.64 23.09 -6.83
CA ALA A 40 2.14 22.99 -8.21
C ALA A 40 3.42 22.14 -8.34
N GLN A 41 4.27 22.12 -7.31
CA GLN A 41 5.51 21.33 -7.33
C GLN A 41 5.27 19.81 -7.23
N GLN A 42 4.10 19.38 -6.75
CA GLN A 42 3.79 17.96 -6.57
C GLN A 42 3.32 17.26 -7.86
N ILE A 43 2.77 17.99 -8.84
CA ILE A 43 2.30 17.40 -10.11
C ILE A 43 3.46 17.17 -11.10
N VAL A 44 4.58 17.89 -10.95
CA VAL A 44 5.74 17.76 -11.84
C VAL A 44 6.59 16.53 -11.49
N GLN A 45 6.65 16.13 -10.22
CA GLN A 45 7.41 14.96 -9.80
C GLN A 45 6.76 13.63 -10.23
N SER A 46 5.45 13.58 -10.36
CA SER A 46 4.71 12.35 -10.71
C SER A 46 4.81 11.99 -12.20
N ILE A 47 4.96 12.96 -13.10
CA ILE A 47 5.11 12.71 -14.55
C ILE A 47 6.53 12.23 -14.89
N LEU A 48 7.54 12.67 -14.12
CA LEU A 48 8.93 12.30 -14.34
C LEU A 48 9.21 10.84 -13.96
N LEU A 49 8.56 10.33 -12.90
CA LEU A 49 8.65 8.91 -12.50
C LEU A 49 8.00 7.96 -13.51
N GLN A 50 6.84 8.29 -14.06
CA GLN A 50 6.16 7.46 -15.06
C GLN A 50 6.96 7.26 -16.35
N GLY A 51 7.76 8.25 -16.75
CA GLY A 51 8.66 8.14 -17.91
C GLY A 51 9.86 7.23 -17.66
N ALA A 52 10.43 7.28 -16.45
CA ALA A 52 11.55 6.43 -16.04
C ALA A 52 11.12 4.96 -15.91
N ASP A 53 9.96 4.70 -15.30
CA ASP A 53 9.41 3.35 -15.12
C ASP A 53 9.05 2.69 -16.46
N LYS A 54 8.63 3.48 -17.46
CA LYS A 54 8.31 2.96 -18.79
C LYS A 54 9.56 2.56 -19.59
N ALA A 55 10.65 3.31 -19.43
CA ALA A 55 11.93 2.99 -20.09
C ALA A 55 12.60 1.77 -19.46
N THR A 56 12.53 1.62 -18.14
CA THR A 56 13.05 0.45 -17.43
C THR A 56 12.20 -0.80 -17.72
N ALA A 57 10.87 -0.69 -17.76
CA ALA A 57 9.99 -1.80 -18.16
C ALA A 57 10.30 -2.29 -19.58
N ALA A 58 10.45 -1.37 -20.55
CA ALA A 58 10.81 -1.76 -21.93
C ALA A 58 12.20 -2.39 -22.04
N ALA A 59 13.17 -1.94 -21.23
CA ALA A 59 14.50 -2.52 -21.18
C ALA A 59 14.51 -3.91 -20.54
N LEU A 60 13.67 -4.13 -19.52
CA LEU A 60 13.48 -5.42 -18.87
C LEU A 60 12.80 -6.42 -19.80
N ASP A 61 11.70 -6.04 -20.45
CA ASP A 61 10.98 -6.89 -21.40
C ASP A 61 11.89 -7.32 -22.57
N ALA A 62 12.67 -6.37 -23.12
CA ALA A 62 13.63 -6.68 -24.18
C ALA A 62 14.77 -7.61 -23.74
N ASN A 63 15.14 -7.60 -22.46
CA ASN A 63 16.14 -8.52 -21.90
C ASN A 63 15.53 -9.90 -21.62
N GLU A 64 14.27 -9.94 -21.16
CA GLU A 64 13.54 -11.18 -20.91
C GLU A 64 13.30 -11.95 -22.21
N GLU A 65 12.90 -11.27 -23.30
CA GLU A 65 12.78 -11.89 -24.62
C GLU A 65 14.12 -12.46 -25.11
N LYS A 66 15.21 -11.70 -24.95
CA LYS A 66 16.55 -12.18 -25.31
C LYS A 66 16.97 -13.40 -24.50
N GLN A 67 16.66 -13.45 -23.20
CA GLN A 67 16.95 -14.60 -22.35
C GLN A 67 16.09 -15.82 -22.72
N LYS A 68 14.80 -15.63 -23.02
CA LYS A 68 13.91 -16.71 -23.47
C LYS A 68 14.39 -17.31 -24.79
N LEU A 69 14.80 -16.46 -25.74
CA LEU A 69 15.37 -16.91 -27.01
C LEU A 69 16.73 -17.60 -26.81
N ALA A 70 17.56 -17.11 -25.90
CA ALA A 70 18.84 -17.74 -25.56
C ALA A 70 18.66 -19.09 -24.86
N ALA A 71 17.64 -19.24 -24.01
CA ALA A 71 17.30 -20.50 -23.36
C ALA A 71 16.71 -21.52 -24.34
N GLN A 72 15.83 -21.09 -25.26
CA GLN A 72 15.27 -21.94 -26.31
C GLN A 72 16.33 -22.40 -27.32
N ASN A 73 17.29 -21.52 -27.65
CA ASN A 73 18.38 -21.83 -28.57
C ASN A 73 19.66 -22.30 -27.86
N MET A 74 19.58 -22.68 -26.57
CA MET A 74 20.73 -23.24 -25.89
C MET A 74 21.00 -24.63 -26.50
N PRO A 75 22.17 -24.84 -27.14
CA PRO A 75 22.49 -26.16 -27.66
C PRO A 75 22.55 -27.12 -26.47
N LEU A 76 21.69 -28.14 -26.51
CA LEU A 76 21.77 -29.25 -25.56
C LEU A 76 23.19 -29.80 -25.65
N LYS A 77 23.96 -29.65 -24.58
CA LYS A 77 25.30 -30.22 -24.53
C LYS A 77 25.12 -31.73 -24.67
N ASN A 78 25.54 -32.27 -25.81
CA ASN A 78 25.71 -33.71 -26.05
C ASN A 78 26.86 -34.22 -25.19
N THR A 79 26.68 -34.14 -23.87
CA THR A 79 27.56 -34.73 -22.89
C THR A 79 27.09 -36.16 -22.78
N THR A 80 27.99 -37.10 -23.08
CA THR A 80 27.75 -38.51 -22.79
C THR A 80 27.40 -38.63 -21.30
N PRO A 81 26.25 -39.23 -20.94
CA PRO A 81 25.84 -39.39 -19.55
C PRO A 81 26.97 -40.05 -18.75
N ASP A 82 27.29 -39.49 -17.59
CA ASP A 82 28.34 -40.06 -16.78
C ASP A 82 27.87 -41.38 -16.14
N LYS A 83 28.79 -42.11 -15.51
CA LYS A 83 28.48 -43.40 -14.89
C LYS A 83 27.42 -43.28 -13.79
N TYR A 84 27.34 -42.14 -13.11
CA TYR A 84 26.39 -41.90 -12.03
C TYR A 84 25.00 -41.53 -12.58
N ASP A 85 24.93 -40.76 -13.67
CA ASP A 85 23.68 -40.47 -14.39
C ASP A 85 23.03 -41.76 -14.89
N ILE A 86 23.83 -42.66 -15.46
CA ILE A 86 23.36 -43.98 -15.92
C ILE A 86 22.91 -44.83 -14.73
N ALA A 87 23.62 -44.79 -13.61
CA ALA A 87 23.22 -45.50 -12.40
C ALA A 87 21.90 -44.95 -11.83
N PHE A 88 21.69 -43.64 -11.89
CA PHE A 88 20.46 -42.97 -11.45
C PHE A 88 19.26 -43.32 -12.34
N ILE A 89 19.44 -43.29 -13.66
CA ILE A 89 18.38 -43.69 -14.61
C ILE A 89 17.98 -45.16 -14.40
N ASN A 90 18.96 -46.02 -14.07
CA ASN A 90 18.72 -47.45 -13.86
C ASN A 90 18.35 -47.82 -12.42
N SER A 91 18.54 -46.91 -11.46
CA SER A 91 18.12 -47.14 -10.07
C SER A 91 16.61 -46.98 -10.00
N GLY A 92 15.87 -48.06 -10.26
CA GLY A 92 14.43 -48.10 -10.04
C GLY A 92 14.10 -47.62 -8.63
N PHE A 93 13.10 -46.75 -8.51
CA PHE A 93 12.68 -46.22 -7.22
C PHE A 93 11.99 -47.33 -6.42
N GLN A 94 12.54 -47.68 -5.26
CA GLN A 94 11.86 -48.53 -4.30
C GLN A 94 10.92 -47.66 -3.47
N GLU A 95 9.64 -48.03 -3.42
CA GLU A 95 8.66 -47.37 -2.57
C GLU A 95 9.01 -47.63 -1.10
N ILE A 96 9.61 -46.65 -0.45
CA ILE A 96 9.91 -46.68 0.98
C ILE A 96 8.57 -46.55 1.70
N LYS A 97 8.01 -47.67 2.16
CA LYS A 97 6.89 -47.63 3.11
C LYS A 97 7.45 -47.11 4.44
N PRO A 98 6.95 -45.97 4.96
CA PRO A 98 7.42 -45.46 6.24
C PRO A 98 7.09 -46.49 7.32
N GLU A 99 8.13 -47.08 7.91
CA GLU A 99 7.99 -47.89 9.10
C GLU A 99 7.75 -46.96 10.28
N ILE A 100 6.53 -47.02 10.82
CA ILE A 100 6.11 -46.16 11.92
C ILE A 100 6.71 -46.74 13.20
N GLU A 101 7.78 -46.12 13.68
CA GLU A 101 8.31 -46.40 15.01
C GLU A 101 7.21 -46.12 16.06
N PRO A 102 6.79 -47.09 16.87
CA PRO A 102 5.78 -46.84 17.89
C PRO A 102 6.39 -45.93 18.96
N LEU A 103 5.82 -44.72 19.07
CA LEU A 103 6.21 -43.75 20.10
C LEU A 103 6.10 -44.40 21.49
N PRO A 104 7.06 -44.14 22.40
CA PRO A 104 6.97 -44.60 23.78
C PRO A 104 5.67 -44.07 24.38
N GLN A 105 4.82 -44.98 24.85
CA GLN A 105 3.59 -44.65 25.57
C GLN A 105 3.96 -43.98 26.88
N GLN A 106 4.05 -42.66 26.86
CA GLN A 106 4.14 -41.86 28.06
C GLN A 106 2.84 -42.06 28.85
N ALA A 107 3.01 -42.48 30.10
CA ALA A 107 1.94 -42.69 31.03
C ALA A 107 1.05 -41.44 31.11
N LEU A 108 -0.25 -41.69 31.02
CA LEU A 108 -1.39 -40.84 31.38
C LEU A 108 -1.03 -39.84 32.50
N LEU A 109 -0.94 -38.55 32.15
CA LEU A 109 -1.25 -37.37 32.97
C LEU A 109 -0.69 -36.13 32.26
N ASP A 110 -1.32 -35.73 31.16
CA ASP A 110 -1.38 -34.33 30.78
C ASP A 110 -2.69 -34.13 30.01
N GLU A 111 -3.49 -33.21 30.53
CA GLU A 111 -4.77 -32.78 30.00
C GLU A 111 -4.60 -32.47 28.50
N GLU A 112 -5.31 -33.20 27.63
CA GLU A 112 -5.39 -32.90 26.20
C GLU A 112 -6.04 -31.52 26.03
N LYS A 113 -5.24 -30.45 26.13
CA LYS A 113 -5.61 -29.18 25.51
C LYS A 113 -5.71 -29.49 24.02
N PRO A 114 -6.89 -29.33 23.40
CA PRO A 114 -7.02 -29.56 21.97
C PRO A 114 -5.96 -28.70 21.28
N VAL A 115 -5.11 -29.35 20.49
CA VAL A 115 -4.21 -28.66 19.57
C VAL A 115 -5.10 -27.79 18.71
N GLN A 116 -5.15 -26.50 19.02
CA GLN A 116 -5.84 -25.54 18.19
C GLN A 116 -5.12 -25.57 16.86
N LEU A 117 -5.76 -26.19 15.86
CA LEU A 117 -5.36 -26.12 14.47
C LEU A 117 -5.08 -24.65 14.19
N MET A 118 -3.80 -24.34 13.95
CA MET A 118 -3.31 -22.99 13.71
C MET A 118 -4.10 -22.45 12.52
N GLN A 119 -5.09 -21.59 12.80
CA GLN A 119 -5.92 -20.99 11.76
C GLN A 119 -5.00 -20.10 10.94
N GLU A 120 -4.87 -20.41 9.66
CA GLU A 120 -4.08 -19.61 8.73
C GLU A 120 -4.75 -18.24 8.61
N ALA A 121 -4.19 -17.27 9.31
CA ALA A 121 -4.74 -15.93 9.34
C ALA A 121 -4.23 -15.16 8.12
N LYS A 122 -5.18 -14.71 7.29
CA LYS A 122 -4.87 -14.07 6.00
C LYS A 122 -4.37 -12.64 6.25
N LEU A 123 -3.08 -12.42 6.02
CA LEU A 123 -2.48 -11.08 6.07
C LEU A 123 -2.75 -10.32 4.76
N VAL A 124 -3.31 -9.12 4.88
CA VAL A 124 -3.62 -8.24 3.74
C VAL A 124 -3.05 -6.85 3.98
N GLN A 125 -2.45 -6.26 2.95
CA GLN A 125 -1.99 -4.89 3.00
C GLN A 125 -3.18 -3.92 2.87
N VAL A 126 -3.35 -3.08 3.87
CA VAL A 126 -4.44 -2.11 4.00
C VAL A 126 -3.85 -0.72 4.15
N GLU A 127 -4.39 0.24 3.41
CA GLU A 127 -4.08 1.65 3.59
C GLU A 127 -5.04 2.27 4.60
N VAL A 128 -4.50 2.93 5.62
CA VAL A 128 -5.27 3.61 6.67
C VAL A 128 -5.93 4.84 6.07
N TRP A 129 -7.26 4.96 6.20
CA TRP A 129 -8.00 6.12 5.74
C TRP A 129 -8.37 7.05 6.89
N SER A 130 -8.95 6.49 7.94
CA SER A 130 -9.39 7.24 9.12
C SER A 130 -9.18 6.44 10.39
N LEU A 131 -9.07 7.16 11.51
CA LEU A 131 -9.05 6.61 12.85
C LEU A 131 -10.41 6.85 13.50
N LEU A 132 -10.99 5.81 14.09
CA LEU A 132 -12.23 5.90 14.85
C LEU A 132 -11.93 6.40 16.27
N ILE A 133 -12.70 7.39 16.70
CA ILE A 133 -12.52 8.10 17.97
C ILE A 133 -13.90 8.23 18.64
N GLY A 134 -13.93 8.28 19.97
CA GLY A 134 -15.16 8.50 20.74
C GLY A 134 -16.09 7.29 20.79
N ASP A 135 -17.40 7.54 20.69
CA ASP A 135 -18.47 6.57 20.93
C ASP A 135 -18.49 5.44 19.88
N GLU A 136 -18.16 5.75 18.62
CA GLU A 136 -18.08 4.75 17.54
C GLU A 136 -17.04 3.67 17.86
N LYS A 137 -15.88 4.08 18.39
CA LYS A 137 -14.82 3.16 18.80
C LYS A 137 -15.32 2.21 19.89
N GLN A 138 -16.03 2.73 20.89
CA GLN A 138 -16.57 1.93 21.99
C GLN A 138 -17.58 0.90 21.48
N HIS A 139 -18.51 1.32 20.61
CA HIS A 139 -19.49 0.40 20.03
C HIS A 139 -18.87 -0.74 19.21
N ILE A 140 -17.80 -0.48 18.45
CA ILE A 140 -17.10 -1.52 17.69
C ILE A 140 -16.38 -2.50 18.63
N LEU A 141 -15.73 -2.02 19.69
CA LEU A 141 -15.06 -2.89 20.67
C LEU A 141 -16.06 -3.75 21.44
N GLU A 142 -17.19 -3.17 21.86
CA GLU A 142 -18.27 -3.92 22.51
C GLU A 142 -18.88 -4.97 21.58
N ALA A 143 -19.08 -4.63 20.31
CA ALA A 143 -19.58 -5.56 19.30
C ALA A 143 -18.59 -6.72 19.10
N ALA A 144 -17.31 -6.42 18.97
CA ALA A 144 -16.25 -7.41 18.83
C ALA A 144 -16.11 -8.29 20.09
N LYS A 145 -16.32 -7.73 21.29
CA LYS A 145 -16.33 -8.48 22.55
C LYS A 145 -17.51 -9.47 22.58
N LYS A 146 -18.70 -9.03 22.18
CA LYS A 146 -19.90 -9.90 22.08
C LYS A 146 -19.71 -11.05 21.08
N GLN A 147 -18.92 -10.82 20.03
CA GLN A 147 -18.57 -11.82 19.02
C GLN A 147 -17.48 -12.79 19.48
N GLY A 148 -16.91 -12.61 20.69
CA GLY A 148 -15.87 -13.48 21.22
C GLY A 148 -14.53 -13.33 20.51
N SER A 149 -14.18 -12.11 20.07
CA SER A 149 -12.86 -11.86 19.49
C SER A 149 -11.77 -12.07 20.54
N THR A 150 -10.84 -12.97 20.26
CA THR A 150 -9.73 -13.35 21.16
C THR A 150 -8.62 -12.31 21.22
N GLU A 151 -8.57 -11.40 20.24
CA GLU A 151 -7.45 -10.46 20.04
C GLU A 151 -7.72 -9.05 20.58
N LEU A 152 -8.77 -8.90 21.38
CA LEU A 152 -9.13 -7.61 21.94
C LEU A 152 -8.29 -7.29 23.17
N PRO A 153 -7.87 -6.02 23.32
CA PRO A 153 -7.23 -5.55 24.55
C PRO A 153 -8.24 -5.58 25.70
N PRO A 154 -7.75 -5.65 26.95
CA PRO A 154 -8.61 -5.58 28.13
C PRO A 154 -9.31 -4.21 28.20
N GLU A 155 -10.49 -4.15 28.85
CA GLU A 155 -11.37 -2.97 28.83
C GLU A 155 -10.73 -1.68 29.37
N ASN A 156 -9.80 -1.81 30.30
CA ASN A 156 -9.01 -0.70 30.82
C ASN A 156 -8.12 -0.03 29.76
N GLU A 157 -7.70 -0.77 28.73
CA GLU A 157 -6.80 -0.30 27.67
C GLU A 157 -7.53 0.20 26.42
N TRP A 158 -8.87 0.12 26.40
CA TRP A 158 -9.68 0.56 25.26
C TRP A 158 -9.49 2.03 24.89
N GLN A 159 -9.16 2.86 25.89
CA GLN A 159 -8.88 4.28 25.68
C GLN A 159 -7.61 4.50 24.85
N GLN A 160 -6.60 3.67 25.04
CA GLN A 160 -5.30 3.77 24.38
C GLN A 160 -5.25 3.02 23.05
N SER A 161 -6.09 1.99 22.92
CA SER A 161 -6.26 1.28 21.65
C SER A 161 -6.86 2.17 20.57
N GLN A 162 -6.31 2.06 19.37
CA GLN A 162 -6.73 2.80 18.19
C GLN A 162 -7.41 1.83 17.23
N ILE A 163 -8.52 2.26 16.63
CA ILE A 163 -9.20 1.51 15.58
C ILE A 163 -9.11 2.34 14.33
N ALA A 164 -8.73 1.71 13.23
CA ALA A 164 -8.66 2.34 11.92
C ALA A 164 -9.70 1.73 10.99
N ILE A 165 -10.15 2.57 10.06
CA ILE A 165 -10.80 2.12 8.84
C ILE A 165 -9.78 2.31 7.73
N GLY A 166 -9.62 1.28 6.92
CA GLY A 166 -8.76 1.34 5.75
C GLY A 166 -9.33 0.53 4.61
N ALA A 167 -8.63 0.55 3.49
CA ALA A 167 -9.02 -0.24 2.35
C ALA A 167 -7.87 -1.06 1.78
N THR A 168 -8.20 -2.25 1.29
CA THR A 168 -7.22 -3.11 0.60
C THR A 168 -6.93 -2.52 -0.78
N SER A 169 -5.68 -2.23 -1.08
CA SER A 169 -5.26 -1.88 -2.45
C SER A 169 -4.90 -3.16 -3.19
N ASN A 170 -5.90 -3.96 -3.57
CA ASN A 170 -5.65 -5.11 -4.43
C ASN A 170 -5.70 -4.69 -5.89
N THR A 171 -4.54 -4.33 -6.44
CA THR A 171 -4.37 -3.89 -7.82
C THR A 171 -4.84 -4.92 -8.86
N LYS A 172 -4.94 -6.21 -8.49
CA LYS A 172 -5.34 -7.28 -9.42
C LYS A 172 -6.85 -7.40 -9.64
N LEU A 173 -7.68 -6.88 -8.72
CA LEU A 173 -9.13 -7.08 -8.75
C LEU A 173 -9.93 -5.78 -8.89
N ASN A 174 -9.30 -4.60 -8.90
CA ASN A 174 -9.96 -3.28 -8.88
C ASN A 174 -11.12 -3.21 -7.86
N LYS A 175 -11.04 -4.02 -6.81
CA LYS A 175 -12.05 -4.13 -5.77
C LYS A 175 -11.42 -3.61 -4.50
N GLN A 176 -11.93 -2.47 -4.07
CA GLN A 176 -11.52 -1.84 -2.84
C GLN A 176 -12.43 -2.33 -1.72
N GLU A 177 -11.91 -3.20 -0.87
CA GLU A 177 -12.62 -3.71 0.30
C GLU A 177 -12.29 -2.82 1.50
N VAL A 178 -13.33 -2.24 2.12
CA VAL A 178 -13.19 -1.42 3.32
C VAL A 178 -13.18 -2.33 4.54
N ILE A 179 -12.17 -2.16 5.39
CA ILE A 179 -11.91 -3.02 6.53
C ILE A 179 -11.70 -2.15 7.76
N THR A 180 -12.41 -2.49 8.83
CA THR A 180 -12.21 -1.91 10.16
C THR A 180 -11.29 -2.83 10.95
N PHE A 181 -10.20 -2.29 11.48
CA PHE A 181 -9.20 -3.07 12.18
C PHE A 181 -8.62 -2.35 13.39
N LEU A 182 -8.21 -3.13 14.38
CA LEU A 182 -7.53 -2.69 15.58
C LEU A 182 -6.04 -2.46 15.30
N ILE A 183 -5.50 -1.38 15.85
CA ILE A 183 -4.06 -1.10 15.86
C ILE A 183 -3.55 -1.36 17.29
N PRO A 184 -2.75 -2.42 17.49
CA PRO A 184 -2.10 -2.68 18.77
C PRO A 184 -1.20 -1.52 19.19
N MET A 185 -1.08 -1.30 20.49
CA MET A 185 -0.20 -0.26 21.04
C MET A 185 1.27 -0.46 20.65
N GLU A 186 1.67 -1.71 20.41
CA GLU A 186 3.02 -2.09 19.97
C GLU A 186 3.41 -1.49 18.61
N LEU A 187 2.44 -1.26 17.72
CA LEU A 187 2.68 -0.62 16.42
C LEU A 187 2.77 0.91 16.50
N GLY A 188 2.48 1.49 17.66
CA GLY A 188 2.47 2.94 17.84
C GLY A 188 1.31 3.63 17.14
N LYS A 189 1.55 4.83 16.61
CA LYS A 189 0.53 5.66 15.96
C LYS A 189 0.65 5.51 14.44
N LEU A 190 -0.39 5.00 13.80
CA LEU A 190 -0.52 5.01 12.35
C LEU A 190 -1.27 6.26 11.90
N HIS A 191 -0.79 6.88 10.83
CA HIS A 191 -1.42 8.07 10.26
C HIS A 191 -2.27 7.69 9.05
N SER A 192 -3.22 8.54 8.69
CA SER A 192 -3.93 8.41 7.41
C SER A 192 -2.93 8.40 6.24
N GLY A 193 -3.15 7.51 5.27
CA GLY A 193 -2.25 7.22 4.14
C GLY A 193 -1.13 6.22 4.45
N SER A 194 -0.95 5.81 5.71
CA SER A 194 0.04 4.78 6.06
C SER A 194 -0.45 3.40 5.64
N LYS A 195 0.48 2.51 5.27
CA LYS A 195 0.17 1.12 4.92
C LYS A 195 0.44 0.21 6.12
N ALA A 196 -0.46 -0.73 6.38
CA ALA A 196 -0.29 -1.74 7.42
C ALA A 196 -0.66 -3.13 6.88
N LEU A 197 -0.01 -4.16 7.40
CA LEU A 197 -0.42 -5.54 7.19
C LEU A 197 -1.43 -5.90 8.29
N VAL A 198 -2.66 -6.14 7.85
CA VAL A 198 -3.80 -6.45 8.70
C VAL A 198 -4.14 -7.92 8.54
N GLU A 199 -4.25 -8.60 9.66
CA GLU A 199 -4.77 -9.95 9.76
C GLU A 199 -6.29 -9.91 9.68
N LEU A 200 -6.84 -10.53 8.64
CA LEU A 200 -8.28 -10.62 8.45
C LEU A 200 -8.86 -11.71 9.32
N SER A 201 -9.84 -11.35 10.14
CA SER A 201 -10.63 -12.34 10.87
C SER A 201 -11.63 -13.01 9.94
N THR A 202 -11.83 -14.32 10.10
CA THR A 202 -12.75 -15.12 9.27
C THR A 202 -14.15 -15.24 9.88
N ALA A 203 -14.31 -14.93 11.17
CA ALA A 203 -15.52 -15.18 11.96
C ALA A 203 -16.30 -13.90 12.34
N GLY A 204 -16.13 -12.82 11.58
CA GLY A 204 -16.77 -11.52 11.88
C GLY A 204 -16.19 -10.81 13.10
N GLN A 205 -15.04 -11.28 13.59
CA GLN A 205 -14.28 -10.64 14.67
C GLN A 205 -13.58 -9.37 14.16
N LEU A 206 -13.07 -8.54 15.06
CA LEU A 206 -12.31 -7.37 14.67
C LEU A 206 -10.96 -7.81 14.07
N SER A 207 -10.62 -7.32 12.88
CA SER A 207 -9.32 -7.57 12.25
C SER A 207 -8.22 -6.82 12.99
N VAL A 208 -6.97 -7.30 12.95
CA VAL A 208 -5.87 -6.72 13.75
C VAL A 208 -4.66 -6.41 12.89
N ALA A 209 -4.10 -5.22 13.04
CA ALA A 209 -2.83 -4.86 12.40
C ALA A 209 -1.67 -5.58 13.10
N ARG A 210 -0.85 -6.30 12.33
CA ARG A 210 0.35 -6.99 12.83
C ARG A 210 1.63 -6.25 12.55
N TYR A 211 1.69 -5.53 11.43
CA TYR A 211 2.89 -4.81 11.01
C TYR A 211 2.55 -3.46 10.39
N ALA A 212 3.35 -2.44 10.73
CA ALA A 212 3.40 -1.19 10.00
C ALA A 212 4.34 -1.34 8.80
N VAL A 213 3.88 -0.95 7.61
CA VAL A 213 4.69 -0.97 6.39
C VAL A 213 5.09 0.48 6.10
N ASN A 214 6.30 0.84 6.52
CA ASN A 214 6.91 2.15 6.29
C ASN A 214 7.54 2.24 4.89
#